data_AF-A0A812JEW8-F1
#
_entry.id   AF-A0A812JEW8-F1
#
_cell.length_a   1.000
_cell.length_b   1.000
_cell.length_c   1.000
_cell.angle_alpha   90.00
_cell.angle_beta   90.00
_cell.angle_gamma   90.00
#
_symmetry.space_group_name_H-M   'P 1'
#
loop_
_entity.id
_entity.type
_entity.pdbx_description
1 polymer ?
#
loop_
_entity_poly.entity_id
_entity_poly.type
_entity_poly.pdbx_seq_one_letter_code
_entity_poly.pdbx_strand_id
1 'polypeptide(L)'
;ALSSRLGIMAEGQLLTVGTAQQIKEKHGSSQELVLRLRPESEEALSQVMRDMSSELEASSVMAMLESTPWRRAAYYRPRCIVRLQLEQRGCVEASVLAEWWLQQAKGHAIEEFLQSLAGDRVELAEDFGLYWRFRLPRSGLSLPQLFQQLEENSARLGMDEYTVSQATLEQIFNSITE
;
A
#
# COMPACT_ATOMS: atom_id res chain seq x y z
N ALA A 1 11.52 3.47 -38.63
CA ALA A 1 10.86 3.80 -37.36
C ALA A 1 9.34 3.64 -37.55
N LEU A 2 8.73 2.67 -36.87
CA LEU A 2 7.27 2.52 -36.84
C LEU A 2 6.72 3.58 -35.88
N SER A 3 5.84 4.44 -36.40
CA SER A 3 5.03 5.49 -35.75
C SER A 3 5.48 6.06 -34.38
N SER A 4 5.69 7.37 -34.30
CA SER A 4 5.90 8.11 -33.04
C SER A 4 4.62 8.33 -32.22
N ARG A 5 3.45 7.98 -32.76
CA ARG A 5 2.13 8.18 -32.13
C ARG A 5 1.32 6.88 -32.11
N LEU A 6 0.58 6.71 -31.03
CA LEU A 6 -0.34 5.61 -30.79
C LEU A 6 -1.77 6.18 -30.79
N GLY A 7 -2.72 5.37 -31.26
CA GLY A 7 -4.15 5.62 -31.12
C GLY A 7 -4.77 4.47 -30.34
N ILE A 8 -5.65 4.78 -29.37
CA ILE A 8 -6.46 3.78 -28.68
C ILE A 8 -7.88 3.86 -29.22
N MET A 9 -8.41 2.74 -29.72
CA MET A 9 -9.76 2.60 -30.24
C MET A 9 -10.56 1.59 -29.43
N ALA A 10 -11.84 1.87 -29.20
CA ALA A 10 -12.83 0.94 -28.64
C ALA A 10 -14.17 1.15 -29.34
N GLU A 11 -14.94 0.08 -29.55
CA GLU A 11 -16.26 0.11 -30.20
C GLU A 11 -16.31 0.90 -31.54
N GLY A 12 -15.23 0.83 -32.32
CA GLY A 12 -15.11 1.55 -33.59
C GLY A 12 -14.87 3.06 -33.46
N GLN A 13 -14.74 3.59 -32.24
CA GLN A 13 -14.44 5.00 -31.98
C GLN A 13 -12.97 5.19 -31.55
N LEU A 14 -12.34 6.25 -32.02
CA LEU A 14 -11.01 6.66 -31.57
C LEU A 14 -11.13 7.43 -30.25
N LEU A 15 -10.74 6.79 -29.16
CA LEU A 15 -10.80 7.37 -27.81
C LEU A 15 -9.68 8.40 -27.58
N THR A 16 -8.45 8.08 -28.00
CA THR A 16 -7.31 9.00 -27.83
C THR A 16 -6.20 8.74 -28.83
N VAL A 17 -5.40 9.78 -29.12
CA VAL A 17 -4.23 9.69 -30.00
C VAL A 17 -3.10 10.61 -29.51
N GLY A 18 -1.86 10.11 -29.49
CA GLY A 18 -0.71 10.85 -28.97
C GLY A 18 0.53 9.98 -28.89
N THR A 19 1.65 10.52 -28.43
CA THR A 19 2.80 9.69 -28.04
C THR A 19 2.43 8.82 -26.84
N ALA A 20 3.22 7.77 -26.58
CA ALA A 20 3.07 6.96 -25.37
C ALA A 20 3.01 7.82 -24.09
N GLN A 21 3.85 8.86 -24.03
CA GLN A 21 3.90 9.77 -22.90
C GLN A 21 2.67 10.70 -22.82
N GLN A 22 2.19 11.23 -23.94
CA GLN A 22 0.97 12.05 -23.95
C GLN A 22 -0.27 11.26 -23.53
N ILE A 23 -0.38 10.00 -23.96
CA ILE A 23 -1.49 9.12 -23.56
C ILE A 23 -1.39 8.82 -22.06
N LYS A 24 -0.17 8.53 -21.56
CA LYS A 24 0.07 8.38 -20.13
C LYS A 24 -0.27 9.63 -19.35
N GLU A 25 0.08 10.82 -19.82
CA GLU A 25 -0.24 12.10 -19.15
C GLU A 25 -1.76 12.36 -19.14
N LYS A 26 -2.45 12.08 -20.25
CA LYS A 26 -3.88 12.32 -20.40
C LYS A 26 -4.76 11.30 -19.66
N HIS A 27 -4.33 10.04 -19.59
CA HIS A 27 -5.16 8.92 -19.10
C HIS A 27 -4.52 8.09 -17.99
N GLY A 28 -3.23 8.27 -17.70
CA GLY A 28 -2.58 7.65 -16.55
C GLY A 28 -3.03 8.35 -15.28
N SER A 29 -4.10 7.84 -14.68
CA SER A 29 -4.81 8.44 -13.55
C SER A 29 -4.03 8.39 -12.22
N SER A 30 -3.06 7.49 -12.08
CA SER A 30 -2.27 7.32 -10.85
C SER A 30 -0.81 6.91 -11.12
N GLN A 31 0.07 7.20 -10.16
CA GLN A 31 1.38 6.55 -10.00
C GLN A 31 1.22 5.41 -9.00
N GLU A 32 2.00 4.34 -9.13
CA GLU A 32 2.06 3.30 -8.12
C GLU A 32 3.37 3.42 -7.35
N LEU A 33 3.26 3.50 -6.03
CA LEU A 33 4.39 3.37 -5.11
C LEU A 33 4.31 1.97 -4.50
N VAL A 34 5.30 1.16 -4.79
CA VAL A 34 5.51 -0.15 -4.18
C VAL A 34 6.65 -0.02 -3.19
N LEU A 35 6.48 -0.51 -1.96
CA LEU A 35 7.53 -0.48 -0.95
C LEU A 35 7.61 -1.78 -0.18
N ARG A 36 8.81 -2.06 0.34
CA ARG A 36 9.06 -3.09 1.32
C ARG A 36 9.41 -2.47 2.66
N LEU A 37 8.70 -2.88 3.70
CA LEU A 37 8.99 -2.51 5.07
C LEU A 37 10.24 -3.23 5.58
N ARG A 38 10.98 -2.55 6.46
CA ARG A 38 12.04 -3.16 7.25
C ARG A 38 11.41 -4.12 8.26
N PRO A 39 11.90 -5.38 8.35
CA PRO A 39 11.47 -6.33 9.38
C PRO A 39 11.58 -5.76 10.80
N GLU A 40 10.76 -6.29 11.70
CA GLU A 40 10.83 -5.92 13.12
C GLU A 40 12.00 -6.62 13.80
N SER A 41 12.62 -5.93 14.76
CA SER A 41 13.65 -6.54 15.58
C SER A 41 13.02 -7.45 16.64
N GLU A 42 13.78 -8.45 17.11
CA GLU A 42 13.32 -9.36 18.17
C GLU A 42 12.97 -8.60 19.45
N GLU A 43 13.66 -7.50 19.74
CA GLU A 43 13.39 -6.64 20.90
C GLU A 43 12.02 -5.96 20.78
N ALA A 44 11.67 -5.44 19.60
CA ALA A 44 10.38 -4.80 19.37
C ALA A 44 9.23 -5.80 19.50
N LEU A 45 9.38 -7.00 18.92
CA LEU A 45 8.41 -8.09 19.07
C LEU A 45 8.24 -8.48 20.54
N SER A 46 9.36 -8.70 21.25
CA SER A 46 9.35 -9.04 22.68
C SER A 46 8.69 -7.96 23.54
N GLN A 47 8.84 -6.68 23.17
CA GLN A 47 8.22 -5.58 23.87
C GLN A 47 6.69 -5.58 23.72
N VAL A 48 6.18 -5.84 22.50
CA VAL A 48 4.73 -5.93 22.25
C VAL A 48 4.14 -7.16 22.93
N MET A 49 4.85 -8.29 22.89
CA MET A 49 4.39 -9.57 23.45
C MET A 49 4.47 -9.67 24.98
N ARG A 50 5.14 -8.73 25.65
CA ARG A 50 5.48 -8.83 27.10
C ARG A 50 4.30 -9.19 27.98
N ASP A 51 3.13 -8.61 27.70
CA ASP A 51 1.92 -8.78 28.50
C ASP A 51 0.84 -9.61 27.76
N MET A 52 1.22 -10.27 26.66
CA MET A 52 0.31 -11.11 25.86
C MET A 52 0.44 -12.58 26.28
N SER A 53 -0.69 -13.29 26.27
CA SER A 53 -0.67 -14.76 26.34
C SER A 53 -0.05 -15.34 25.06
N SER A 54 0.56 -16.52 25.11
CA SER A 54 1.21 -17.14 23.93
C SER A 54 0.27 -17.30 22.74
N GLU A 55 -1.00 -17.59 23.01
CA GLU A 55 -2.08 -17.64 22.02
C GLU A 55 -3.23 -16.74 22.49
N LEU A 56 -3.88 -16.08 21.53
CA LEU A 56 -5.00 -15.18 21.77
C LEU A 56 -6.22 -15.62 20.98
N GLU A 57 -7.35 -15.75 21.67
CA GLU A 57 -8.65 -16.02 21.07
C GLU A 57 -9.25 -14.75 20.42
N ALA A 58 -10.26 -14.94 19.57
CA ALA A 58 -10.91 -13.86 18.85
C ALA A 58 -11.46 -12.75 19.77
N SER A 59 -12.01 -13.08 20.93
CA SER A 59 -12.53 -12.10 21.90
C SER A 59 -11.45 -11.15 22.41
N SER A 60 -10.28 -11.69 22.78
CA SER A 60 -9.12 -10.92 23.23
C SER A 60 -8.58 -10.02 22.12
N VAL A 61 -8.44 -10.55 20.90
CA VAL A 61 -7.98 -9.75 19.75
C VAL A 61 -8.97 -8.62 19.45
N MET A 62 -10.27 -8.91 19.40
CA MET A 62 -11.29 -7.92 19.10
C MET A 62 -11.31 -6.79 20.13
N ALA A 63 -11.15 -7.09 21.43
CA ALA A 63 -11.00 -6.08 22.47
C ALA A 63 -9.79 -5.16 22.24
N MET A 64 -8.66 -5.72 21.78
CA MET A 64 -7.46 -4.94 21.47
C MET A 64 -7.65 -4.04 20.24
N LEU A 65 -8.48 -4.42 19.27
CA LEU A 65 -8.80 -3.60 18.09
C LEU A 65 -9.65 -2.37 18.41
N GLU A 66 -10.48 -2.40 19.45
CA GLU A 66 -11.39 -1.29 19.77
C GLU A 66 -10.66 -0.03 20.23
N SER A 67 -9.46 -0.19 20.76
CA SER A 67 -8.62 0.91 21.26
C SER A 67 -8.12 1.84 20.15
N THR A 68 -8.21 1.47 18.87
CA THR A 68 -7.60 2.25 17.79
C THR A 68 -8.34 2.04 16.45
N PRO A 69 -8.97 3.09 15.88
CA PRO A 69 -9.77 2.96 14.66
C PRO A 69 -9.06 2.33 13.47
N TRP A 70 -7.80 2.70 13.20
CA TRP A 70 -7.04 2.16 12.05
C TRP A 70 -6.73 0.66 12.20
N ARG A 71 -6.56 0.16 13.44
CA ARG A 71 -6.31 -1.27 13.69
C ARG A 71 -7.50 -2.11 13.27
N ARG A 72 -8.71 -1.64 13.60
CA ARG A 72 -9.95 -2.28 13.16
C ARG A 72 -10.07 -2.28 11.64
N ALA A 73 -9.78 -1.16 10.98
CA ALA A 73 -9.77 -1.09 9.52
C ALA A 73 -8.78 -2.10 8.91
N ALA A 74 -7.54 -2.16 9.43
CA ALA A 74 -6.51 -3.10 8.99
C ALA A 74 -6.93 -4.57 9.15
N TYR A 75 -7.62 -4.93 10.24
CA TYR A 75 -8.09 -6.30 10.49
C TYR A 75 -9.06 -6.81 9.41
N TYR A 76 -9.89 -5.90 8.86
CA TYR A 76 -10.85 -6.24 7.81
C TYR A 76 -10.30 -6.13 6.39
N ARG A 77 -9.03 -5.71 6.22
CA ARG A 77 -8.38 -5.74 4.91
C ARG A 77 -8.28 -7.17 4.36
N PRO A 78 -8.20 -7.34 3.03
CA PRO A 78 -7.89 -8.63 2.43
C PRO A 78 -6.57 -9.19 2.99
N ARG A 79 -6.44 -10.52 3.07
CA ARG A 79 -5.19 -11.20 3.45
C ARG A 79 -4.66 -10.87 4.87
N CYS A 80 -5.50 -10.35 5.77
CA CYS A 80 -5.13 -10.18 7.18
C CYS A 80 -4.80 -11.54 7.82
N ILE A 81 -3.52 -11.77 8.12
CA ILE A 81 -3.03 -13.06 8.66
C ILE A 81 -3.64 -13.40 10.03
N VAL A 82 -3.84 -12.39 10.88
CA VAL A 82 -4.47 -12.54 12.20
C VAL A 82 -5.90 -13.06 12.06
N ARG A 83 -6.69 -12.44 11.18
CA ARG A 83 -8.07 -12.86 10.93
C ARG A 83 -8.13 -14.27 10.34
N LEU A 84 -7.28 -14.57 9.36
CA LEU A 84 -7.20 -15.90 8.76
C LEU A 84 -6.86 -16.99 9.78
N GLN A 85 -5.91 -16.76 10.70
CA GLN A 85 -5.59 -17.72 11.75
C GLN A 85 -6.74 -17.90 12.74
N LEU A 86 -7.40 -16.82 13.15
CA LEU A 86 -8.57 -16.89 14.03
C LEU A 86 -9.73 -17.67 13.40
N GLU A 87 -10.02 -17.44 12.11
CA GLU A 87 -11.07 -18.16 11.37
C GLU A 87 -10.75 -19.66 11.22
N GLN A 88 -9.48 -20.02 11.08
CA GLN A 88 -9.04 -21.41 10.85
C GLN A 88 -8.81 -22.21 12.13
N ARG A 89 -8.27 -21.58 13.17
CA ARG A 89 -7.77 -22.25 14.40
C ARG A 89 -8.53 -21.83 15.67
N GLY A 90 -9.25 -20.70 15.63
CA GLY A 90 -9.87 -20.10 16.81
C GLY A 90 -8.93 -19.22 17.65
N CYS A 91 -7.62 -19.31 17.42
CA CYS A 91 -6.59 -18.52 18.08
C CYS A 91 -5.54 -18.00 17.09
N VAL A 92 -4.76 -17.00 17.52
CA VAL A 92 -3.59 -16.46 16.84
C VAL A 92 -2.40 -16.49 17.81
N GLU A 93 -1.21 -16.83 17.31
CA GLU A 93 0.02 -16.76 18.10
C GLU A 93 0.36 -15.29 18.42
N ALA A 94 0.84 -15.02 19.64
CA ALA A 94 1.22 -13.68 20.05
C ALA A 94 2.30 -13.06 19.16
N SER A 95 3.23 -13.88 18.67
CA SER A 95 4.28 -13.48 17.72
C SER A 95 3.69 -12.98 16.41
N VAL A 96 2.76 -13.74 15.81
CA VAL A 96 2.08 -13.38 14.55
C VAL A 96 1.29 -12.09 14.71
N LEU A 97 0.59 -11.96 15.83
CA LEU A 97 -0.21 -10.78 16.13
C LEU A 97 0.67 -9.54 16.42
N ALA A 98 1.77 -9.69 17.16
CA ALA A 98 2.73 -8.63 17.41
C ALA A 98 3.43 -8.15 16.14
N GLU A 99 3.88 -9.09 15.31
CA GLU A 99 4.49 -8.80 14.01
C GLU A 99 3.51 -8.04 13.11
N TRP A 100 2.28 -8.57 12.97
CA TRP A 100 1.24 -7.90 12.19
C TRP A 100 0.95 -6.49 12.73
N TRP A 101 0.89 -6.29 14.05
CA TRP A 101 0.64 -4.97 14.63
C TRP A 101 1.70 -3.94 14.28
N LEU A 102 2.97 -4.31 14.42
CA LEU A 102 4.09 -3.41 14.14
C LEU A 102 4.15 -3.07 12.64
N GLN A 103 3.94 -4.07 11.77
CA GLN A 103 3.88 -3.87 10.32
C GLN A 103 2.73 -2.95 9.91
N GLN A 104 1.53 -3.14 10.47
CA GLN A 104 0.38 -2.29 10.17
C GLN A 104 0.53 -0.88 10.74
N ALA A 105 1.21 -0.72 11.89
CA ALA A 105 1.53 0.60 12.45
C ALA A 105 2.49 1.37 11.53
N LYS A 106 3.54 0.72 11.01
CA LYS A 106 4.44 1.33 10.01
C LYS A 106 3.70 1.68 8.73
N GLY A 107 2.90 0.76 8.20
CA GLY A 107 2.12 0.99 6.99
C GLY A 107 1.13 2.13 7.13
N HIS A 108 0.46 2.25 8.28
CA HIS A 108 -0.42 3.37 8.60
C HIS A 108 0.35 4.71 8.67
N ALA A 109 1.51 4.75 9.32
CA ALA A 109 2.35 5.95 9.35
C ALA A 109 2.82 6.38 7.95
N ILE A 110 3.09 5.42 7.06
CA ILE A 110 3.40 5.69 5.65
C ILE A 110 2.16 6.22 4.91
N GLU A 111 1.00 5.63 5.13
CA GLU A 111 -0.27 6.07 4.54
C GLU A 111 -0.55 7.54 4.91
N GLU A 112 -0.45 7.90 6.19
CA GLU A 112 -0.60 9.29 6.67
C GLU A 112 0.46 10.22 6.06
N PHE A 113 1.71 9.77 5.96
CA PHE A 113 2.78 10.55 5.34
C PHE A 113 2.50 10.82 3.87
N LEU A 114 2.08 9.80 3.11
CA LEU A 114 1.76 9.94 1.69
C LEU A 114 0.55 10.86 1.48
N GLN A 115 -0.48 10.75 2.32
CA GLN A 115 -1.63 11.65 2.31
C GLN A 115 -1.21 13.10 2.58
N SER A 116 -0.25 13.33 3.48
CA SER A 116 0.28 14.69 3.73
C SER A 116 1.04 15.28 2.52
N LEU A 117 1.63 14.43 1.68
CA LEU A 117 2.41 14.84 0.49
C LEU A 117 1.58 14.96 -0.79
N ALA A 118 0.66 14.03 -1.02
CA ALA A 118 -0.07 13.87 -2.28
C ALA A 118 -1.59 14.08 -2.13
N GLY A 119 -2.07 14.38 -0.92
CA GLY A 119 -3.46 14.63 -0.60
C GLY A 119 -4.31 13.38 -0.40
N ASP A 120 -5.60 13.58 -0.14
CA ASP A 120 -6.54 12.53 0.29
C ASP A 120 -6.90 11.48 -0.79
N ARG A 121 -6.33 11.61 -1.99
CA ARG A 121 -6.52 10.65 -3.09
C ARG A 121 -5.49 9.52 -3.10
N VAL A 122 -4.64 9.44 -2.06
CA VAL A 122 -3.78 8.28 -1.83
C VAL A 122 -4.63 7.08 -1.44
N GLU A 123 -4.45 5.97 -2.16
CA GLU A 123 -5.18 4.72 -1.93
C GLU A 123 -4.19 3.60 -1.61
N LEU A 124 -4.45 2.86 -0.54
CA LEU A 124 -3.78 1.57 -0.31
C LEU A 124 -4.40 0.52 -1.24
N ALA A 125 -3.65 0.12 -2.26
CA ALA A 125 -4.09 -0.90 -3.22
C ALA A 125 -3.84 -2.31 -2.73
N GLU A 126 -2.77 -2.54 -1.96
CA GLU A 126 -2.45 -3.85 -1.40
C GLU A 126 -1.50 -3.73 -0.20
N ASP A 127 -1.76 -4.54 0.82
CA ASP A 127 -0.84 -4.82 1.92
C ASP A 127 -0.74 -6.33 2.16
N PHE A 128 0.47 -6.84 2.27
CA PHE A 128 0.73 -8.23 2.64
C PHE A 128 2.12 -8.38 3.28
N GLY A 129 2.14 -8.57 4.60
CA GLY A 129 3.37 -8.63 5.38
C GLY A 129 4.18 -7.35 5.21
N LEU A 130 5.41 -7.50 4.70
CA LEU A 130 6.31 -6.37 4.45
C LEU A 130 6.04 -5.66 3.12
N TYR A 131 5.21 -6.21 2.23
CA TYR A 131 4.95 -5.65 0.91
C TYR A 131 3.71 -4.74 0.92
N TRP A 132 3.87 -3.50 0.48
CA TRP A 132 2.81 -2.49 0.44
C TRP A 132 2.80 -1.79 -0.90
N ARG A 133 1.60 -1.56 -1.43
CA ARG A 133 1.38 -0.88 -2.71
C ARG A 133 0.32 0.21 -2.55
N PHE A 134 0.73 1.43 -2.88
CA PHE A 134 -0.10 2.62 -2.86
C PHE A 134 -0.32 3.14 -4.27
N ARG A 135 -1.53 3.62 -4.57
CA ARG A 135 -1.81 4.46 -5.73
C ARG A 135 -1.80 5.92 -5.30
N LEU A 136 -0.97 6.71 -5.96
CA LEU A 136 -0.80 8.14 -5.70
C LEU A 136 -1.43 8.95 -6.83
N PRO A 137 -2.15 10.04 -6.54
CA PRO A 137 -2.63 10.95 -7.57
C PRO A 137 -1.45 11.63 -8.25
N ARG A 138 -1.55 11.85 -9.56
CA ARG A 138 -0.52 12.59 -10.31
C ARG A 138 -0.51 14.10 -10.07
N SER A 139 -1.60 14.65 -9.54
CA SER A 139 -1.76 16.09 -9.36
C SER A 139 -1.12 16.55 -8.05
N GLY A 140 -0.10 17.40 -8.12
CA GLY A 140 0.39 18.19 -6.97
C GLY A 140 1.85 17.95 -6.58
N LEU A 141 2.39 16.74 -6.78
CA LEU A 141 3.75 16.38 -6.37
C LEU A 141 4.56 15.89 -7.57
N SER A 142 5.70 16.53 -7.85
CA SER A 142 6.60 16.06 -8.91
C SER A 142 7.32 14.78 -8.50
N LEU A 143 7.66 13.92 -9.47
CA LEU A 143 8.41 12.69 -9.19
C LEU A 143 9.73 12.95 -8.42
N PRO A 144 10.58 13.92 -8.80
CA PRO A 144 11.80 14.21 -8.05
C PRO A 144 11.54 14.60 -6.59
N GLN A 145 10.50 15.40 -6.32
CA GLN A 145 10.11 15.77 -4.95
C GLN A 145 9.63 14.55 -4.17
N LEU A 146 8.84 13.67 -4.79
CA LEU A 146 8.40 12.42 -4.15
C LEU A 146 9.60 11.55 -3.77
N PHE A 147 10.54 11.32 -4.70
CA PHE A 147 11.76 10.56 -4.41
C PHE A 147 12.56 11.20 -3.27
N GLN A 148 12.78 12.52 -3.31
CA GLN A 148 13.47 13.23 -2.24
C GLN A 148 12.80 13.02 -0.88
N GLN A 149 11.48 13.21 -0.81
CA GLN A 149 10.72 13.05 0.44
C GLN A 149 10.74 11.61 0.97
N LEU A 150 10.68 10.61 0.08
CA LEU A 150 10.77 9.20 0.45
C LEU A 150 12.17 8.86 0.98
N GLU A 151 13.24 9.30 0.31
CA GLU A 151 14.62 9.06 0.77
C GLU A 151 14.89 9.70 2.14
N GLU A 152 14.53 10.98 2.32
CA GLU A 152 14.73 11.73 3.56
C GLU A 152 14.00 11.10 4.76
N ASN A 153 12.91 10.36 4.52
CA ASN A 153 12.06 9.78 5.55
C ASN A 153 12.12 8.26 5.62
N SER A 154 12.85 7.59 4.72
CA SER A 154 12.89 6.12 4.58
C SER A 154 13.20 5.41 5.90
N ALA A 155 14.26 5.85 6.60
CA ALA A 155 14.68 5.28 7.87
C ALA A 155 13.63 5.51 8.98
N ARG A 156 13.02 6.69 9.02
CA ARG A 156 11.99 7.07 10.01
C ARG A 156 10.69 6.29 9.81
N LEU A 157 10.32 6.05 8.55
CA LEU A 157 9.12 5.31 8.16
C LEU A 157 9.32 3.79 8.17
N GLY A 158 10.55 3.31 8.43
CA GLY A 158 10.86 1.89 8.44
C GLY A 158 10.76 1.25 7.05
N MET A 159 11.09 2.00 5.99
CA MET A 159 11.19 1.49 4.62
C MET A 159 12.58 0.89 4.37
N ASP A 160 12.63 -0.21 3.63
CA ASP A 160 13.89 -0.85 3.23
C ASP A 160 14.19 -0.61 1.73
N GLU A 161 13.17 -0.75 0.90
CA GLU A 161 13.24 -0.45 -0.53
C GLU A 161 11.89 0.06 -1.04
N TYR A 162 11.91 0.81 -2.14
CA TYR A 162 10.69 1.21 -2.83
C TYR A 162 10.92 1.39 -4.32
N THR A 163 9.83 1.39 -5.06
CA THR A 163 9.78 1.63 -6.50
C THR A 163 8.56 2.50 -6.80
N VAL A 164 8.76 3.55 -7.58
CA VAL A 164 7.67 4.36 -8.14
C VAL A 164 7.54 4.03 -9.62
N SER A 165 6.36 3.58 -10.04
CA SER A 165 6.05 3.29 -11.43
C SER A 165 4.86 4.12 -11.91
N GLN A 166 4.83 4.37 -13.21
CA GLN A 166 3.66 4.93 -13.88
C GLN A 166 2.87 3.81 -14.54
N ALA A 167 1.54 3.97 -14.61
CA ALA A 167 0.69 3.06 -15.37
C ALA A 167 1.26 2.82 -16.80
N THR A 168 1.31 1.54 -17.19
CA THR A 168 1.73 1.15 -18.53
C THR A 168 0.65 1.55 -19.54
N LEU A 169 1.01 1.60 -20.83
CA LEU A 169 0.02 1.85 -21.88
C LEU A 169 -1.04 0.75 -21.95
N GLU A 170 -0.64 -0.49 -21.63
CA GLU A 170 -1.55 -1.64 -21.59
C GLU A 170 -2.57 -1.50 -20.46
N GLN A 171 -2.13 -1.09 -19.26
CA GLN A 171 -3.03 -0.82 -18.14
C GLN A 171 -4.00 0.34 -18.45
N ILE A 172 -3.49 1.41 -19.07
CA ILE A 172 -4.33 2.53 -19.51
C ILE A 172 -5.33 2.08 -20.56
N PHE A 173 -4.90 1.27 -21.53
CA PHE A 173 -5.77 0.70 -22.55
C PHE A 173 -6.91 -0.08 -21.88
N ASN A 174 -6.59 -1.06 -21.04
CA ASN A 174 -7.61 -1.85 -20.33
C ASN A 174 -8.58 -0.96 -19.54
N SER A 175 -8.08 0.07 -18.84
CA SER A 175 -8.94 0.95 -18.01
C SER A 175 -9.88 1.87 -18.79
N ILE A 176 -9.60 2.20 -20.06
CA ILE A 176 -10.43 3.12 -20.86
C ILE A 176 -11.28 2.39 -21.91
N THR A 177 -11.05 1.09 -22.07
CA THR A 177 -11.83 0.23 -22.97
C THR A 177 -12.82 -0.70 -22.25
N GLU A 178 -12.73 -0.80 -20.92
CA GLU A 178 -13.81 -1.29 -20.04
C GLU A 178 -14.88 -0.20 -19.84
#